data_AF-A0A2E7QQP1-F1
#
_entry.id   AF-A0A2E7QQP1-F1
#
_cell.length_a   1.000
_cell.length_b   1.000
_cell.length_c   1.000
_cell.angle_alpha   90.00
_cell.angle_beta   90.00
_cell.angle_gamma   90.00
#
_symmetry.space_group_name_H-M   'P 1'
#
loop_
_entity.id
_entity.type
_entity.pdbx_description
1 polymer ?
#
loop_
_entity_poly.entity_id
_entity_poly.type
_entity_poly.pdbx_seq_one_letter_code
_entity_poly.pdbx_strand_id
1 'polypeptide(L)'
;KKSRAQYTSKGQRRNVSKWVRKQARKETTPLQRTLNQQAAFRKGKNVMVTIPNPIKSETNKPFIRVNAKEIWKKSEPYMMKTTEG
;
A
#
# COMPACT_ATOMS: atom_id res chain seq x y z
N LYS A 1 -4.11 -44.67 -6.48
CA LYS A 1 -3.94 -43.24 -6.80
C LYS A 1 -2.58 -42.79 -6.25
N LYS A 2 -1.52 -42.65 -7.08
CA LYS A 2 -0.20 -42.20 -6.59
C LYS A 2 -0.28 -40.70 -6.28
N SER A 3 -0.16 -40.31 -5.02
CA SER A 3 0.03 -38.91 -4.63
C SER A 3 1.43 -38.48 -5.06
N ARG A 4 1.54 -37.44 -5.90
CA ARG A 4 2.83 -36.77 -6.12
C ARG A 4 3.22 -36.10 -4.81
N ALA A 5 4.44 -36.36 -4.33
CA ALA A 5 4.97 -35.68 -3.16
C ALA A 5 4.96 -34.16 -3.42
N GLN A 6 4.27 -33.42 -2.56
CA GLN A 6 4.18 -31.98 -2.66
C GLN A 6 5.49 -31.36 -2.17
N TYR A 7 6.42 -31.13 -3.08
CA TYR A 7 7.68 -30.48 -2.77
C TYR A 7 7.44 -28.99 -2.48
N THR A 8 7.63 -28.59 -1.23
CA THR A 8 7.67 -27.20 -0.81
C THR A 8 9.11 -26.77 -0.62
N SER A 9 9.51 -25.67 -1.25
CA SER A 9 10.87 -25.13 -1.14
C SER A 9 11.19 -24.72 0.30
N LYS A 10 12.36 -25.10 0.81
CA LYS A 10 12.85 -24.73 2.16
C LYS A 10 13.15 -23.23 2.34
N GLY A 11 12.93 -22.40 1.32
CA GLY A 11 13.11 -20.94 1.40
C GLY A 11 14.55 -20.45 1.59
N GLN A 12 15.54 -21.34 1.48
CA GLN A 12 16.95 -21.05 1.81
C GLN A 12 17.62 -20.08 0.83
N ARG A 13 17.17 -20.04 -0.44
CA ARG A 13 17.73 -19.18 -1.49
C ARG A 13 16.66 -18.29 -2.08
N ARG A 14 17.04 -17.07 -2.46
CA ARG A 14 16.15 -16.12 -3.13
C ARG A 14 15.86 -16.65 -4.54
N ASN A 15 14.58 -16.73 -4.90
CA ASN A 15 14.13 -17.14 -6.24
C ASN A 15 14.43 -16.09 -7.32
N VAL A 16 14.43 -14.80 -6.96
CA VAL A 16 14.77 -13.68 -7.84
C VAL A 16 16.07 -13.03 -7.38
N SER A 17 16.89 -12.54 -8.31
CA SER A 17 18.12 -11.82 -7.97
C SER A 17 17.85 -10.49 -7.26
N LYS A 18 18.84 -9.97 -6.52
CA LYS A 18 18.74 -8.65 -5.87
C LYS A 18 18.64 -7.52 -6.88
N TRP A 19 19.37 -7.63 -8.00
CA TRP A 19 19.44 -6.61 -9.05
C TRP A 19 18.08 -6.41 -9.74
N VAL A 20 17.40 -7.50 -10.09
CA VAL A 20 16.06 -7.42 -10.71
C VAL A 20 15.07 -6.68 -9.80
N ARG A 21 15.05 -6.98 -8.49
CA ARG A 21 14.19 -6.25 -7.53
C ARG A 21 14.55 -4.77 -7.41
N LYS A 22 15.84 -4.41 -7.55
CA LYS A 22 16.31 -3.03 -7.53
C LYS A 22 15.86 -2.27 -8.78
N GLN A 23 15.95 -2.90 -9.96
CA GLN A 23 15.47 -2.29 -11.21
C GLN A 23 13.96 -2.06 -11.16
N ALA A 24 13.18 -3.06 -10.78
CA ALA A 24 11.73 -2.90 -10.62
C ALA A 24 11.36 -1.74 -9.69
N ARG A 25 12.11 -1.52 -8.60
CA ARG A 25 11.89 -0.37 -7.71
C ARG A 25 12.21 0.97 -8.37
N LYS A 26 13.24 1.03 -9.23
CA LYS A 26 13.61 2.24 -9.97
C LYS A 26 12.58 2.58 -11.04
N GLU A 27 12.00 1.56 -11.68
CA GLU A 27 10.95 1.71 -12.69
C GLU A 27 9.61 2.14 -12.09
N THR A 28 9.35 1.86 -10.81
CA THR A 28 8.15 2.34 -10.12
C THR A 28 8.15 3.87 -10.02
N THR A 29 7.32 4.50 -10.86
CA THR A 29 7.12 5.94 -10.85
C THR A 29 6.41 6.43 -9.58
N PRO A 30 6.53 7.73 -9.23
CA PRO A 30 5.79 8.31 -8.11
C PRO A 30 4.26 8.11 -8.24
N LEU A 31 3.72 8.21 -9.45
CA LEU A 31 2.31 7.94 -9.74
C LEU A 31 1.95 6.47 -9.49
N GLN A 32 2.76 5.53 -9.94
CA GLN A 32 2.51 4.11 -9.68
C GLN A 32 2.50 3.81 -8.18
N ARG A 33 3.39 4.47 -7.42
CA ARG A 33 3.43 4.36 -5.96
C ARG A 33 2.14 4.86 -5.31
N THR A 34 1.62 6.02 -5.72
CA THR A 34 0.37 6.56 -5.15
C THR A 34 -0.83 5.68 -5.51
N LEU A 35 -0.92 5.19 -6.75
CA LEU A 35 -1.96 4.25 -7.18
C LEU A 35 -1.93 2.95 -6.37
N ASN A 36 -0.74 2.40 -6.12
CA ASN A 36 -0.56 1.20 -5.29
C ASN A 36 -1.03 1.43 -3.84
N GLN A 37 -0.76 2.61 -3.27
CA GLN A 37 -1.21 2.99 -1.93
C GLN A 37 -2.73 3.15 -1.89
N GLN A 38 -3.34 3.81 -2.88
CA GLN A 38 -4.81 3.91 -2.99
C GLN A 38 -5.46 2.52 -3.14
N ALA A 39 -4.90 1.64 -3.97
CA ALA A 39 -5.40 0.28 -4.13
C ALA A 39 -5.30 -0.52 -2.82
N ALA A 40 -4.21 -0.37 -2.06
CA ALA A 40 -4.06 -0.99 -0.75
C ALA A 40 -5.06 -0.45 0.27
N PHE A 41 -5.31 0.86 0.27
CA PHE A 41 -6.30 1.50 1.14
C PHE A 41 -7.72 1.04 0.84
N ARG A 42 -8.10 0.95 -0.46
CA ARG A 42 -9.39 0.39 -0.89
C ARG A 42 -9.58 -1.06 -0.46
N LYS A 43 -8.48 -1.83 -0.34
CA LYS A 43 -8.47 -3.19 0.20
C LYS A 43 -8.51 -3.24 1.75
N GLY A 44 -8.70 -2.11 2.42
CA GLY A 44 -8.79 -2.02 3.87
C GLY A 44 -7.45 -2.10 4.62
N LYS A 45 -6.31 -2.03 3.92
CA LYS A 45 -4.99 -2.07 4.57
C LYS A 45 -4.68 -0.73 5.25
N ASN A 46 -3.92 -0.78 6.34
CA ASN A 46 -3.38 0.42 6.98
C ASN A 46 -2.25 1.01 6.11
N VAL A 47 -2.55 2.13 5.45
CA VAL A 47 -1.62 2.87 4.60
C VAL A 47 -1.19 4.14 5.33
N MET A 48 0.11 4.47 5.29
CA MET A 48 0.65 5.71 5.83
C MET A 48 1.06 6.62 4.68
N VAL A 49 0.60 7.87 4.71
CA VAL A 49 0.91 8.90 3.71
C VAL A 49 1.87 9.91 4.34
N THR A 50 2.82 10.39 3.55
CA THR A 50 3.74 11.45 3.95
C THR A 50 3.17 12.78 3.45
N ILE A 51 2.85 13.68 4.37
CA ILE A 51 2.32 15.01 4.06
C ILE A 51 3.29 16.09 4.54
N PRO A 52 3.32 17.28 3.92
CA PRO A 52 4.07 18.41 4.47
C PRO A 52 3.58 18.72 5.88
N ASN A 53 4.51 19.08 6.76
CA ASN A 53 4.18 19.48 8.13
C ASN A 53 3.32 20.75 8.08
N PRO A 54 2.12 20.78 8.68
CA PRO A 54 1.31 21.99 8.76
C PRO A 54 2.03 23.11 9.53
N ILE A 55 2.90 22.77 10.48
CA ILE A 55 3.72 23.73 11.23
C ILE A 55 5.01 24.00 10.45
N LYS A 56 5.06 25.14 9.75
CA LYS A 56 6.19 25.52 8.89
C LYS A 56 7.45 25.95 9.66
N SER A 57 7.33 26.28 10.95
CA SER A 57 8.45 26.71 11.78
C SER A 57 9.38 25.55 12.18
N GLU A 58 8.91 24.31 12.10
CA GLU A 58 9.71 23.12 12.40
C GLU A 58 10.53 22.68 11.18
N THR A 59 11.59 23.43 10.86
CA THR A 59 12.46 23.17 9.69
C THR A 59 13.12 21.78 9.72
N ASN A 60 13.34 21.22 10.91
CA ASN A 60 13.94 19.88 11.09
C ASN A 60 12.97 18.73 10.75
N LYS A 61 11.67 19.01 10.64
CA LYS A 61 10.61 18.03 10.37
C LYS A 61 9.68 18.55 9.27
N PRO A 62 10.15 18.66 8.01
CA PRO A 62 9.35 19.23 6.92
C PRO A 62 8.17 18.33 6.51
N PHE A 63 8.19 17.04 6.88
CA PHE A 63 7.13 16.09 6.55
C PHE A 63 6.76 15.24 7.75
N ILE A 64 5.47 14.92 7.86
CA ILE A 64 4.91 14.02 8.87
C ILE A 64 4.27 12.80 8.22
N ARG A 65 4.25 11.68 8.95
CA ARG A 65 3.56 10.46 8.53
C ARG A 65 2.20 10.40 9.19
N VAL A 66 1.15 10.34 8.38
CA VAL A 66 -0.24 10.34 8.83
C VAL A 66 -0.96 9.12 8.29
N ASN A 67 -1.96 8.62 9.01
CA ASN A 67 -2.77 7.50 8.55
C ASN A 67 -3.64 7.93 7.36
N ALA A 68 -3.68 7.11 6.31
CA ALA A 68 -4.52 7.37 5.14
C ALA A 68 -6.00 7.52 5.48
N LYS A 69 -6.49 6.91 6.58
CA LYS A 69 -7.90 7.03 7.02
C LYS A 69 -8.31 8.47 7.38
N GLU A 70 -7.37 9.28 7.83
CA GLU A 70 -7.63 10.67 8.23
C GLU A 70 -7.73 11.61 7.01
N ILE A 71 -7.04 11.24 5.91
CA ILE A 71 -6.92 12.09 4.72
C ILE A 71 -7.84 11.60 3.60
N TRP A 72 -8.00 10.29 3.44
CA TRP A 72 -8.78 9.68 2.36
C TRP A 72 -10.12 9.18 2.89
N LYS A 73 -11.21 9.60 2.23
CA LYS A 73 -12.53 9.02 2.46
C LYS A 73 -12.57 7.64 1.82
N LYS A 74 -13.12 6.66 2.53
CA LYS A 74 -13.47 5.38 1.91
C LYS A 74 -14.54 5.64 0.86
N SER A 75 -14.36 5.12 -0.34
CA SER A 75 -15.43 5.09 -1.33
C SER A 75 -16.39 3.98 -0.92
N GLU A 76 -17.37 4.31 -0.10
CA GLU A 76 -18.51 3.42 0.10
C GLU A 76 -19.35 3.45 -1.19
N PRO A 77 -19.70 2.29 -1.78
CA PRO A 77 -20.65 2.27 -2.87
C PRO A 77 -21.95 2.91 -2.38
N TYR A 78 -22.57 3.71 -3.24
CA TYR A 78 -23.85 4.36 -2.90
C TYR A 78 -24.88 3.28 -2.51
N MET A 79 -25.32 3.33 -1.25
CA MET A 79 -26.42 2.50 -0.75
C MET A 79 -27.66 3.40 -0.68
N MET A 80 -28.72 3.00 -1.39
CA MET A 80 -30.02 3.66 -1.27
C MET A 80 -30.46 3.59 0.18
N LYS A 81 -30.77 4.74 0.78
CA LYS A 81 -31.34 4.79 2.13
C LYS A 81 -32.76 4.23 2.04
N THR A 82 -33.02 3.11 2.69
CA THR A 82 -34.39 2.66 2.92
C THR A 82 -34.98 3.51 4.03
N THR A 83 -35.97 4.33 3.69
CA THR A 83 -36.80 5.01 4.68
C THR A 83 -37.73 3.96 5.27
N GLU A 84 -37.41 3.43 6.44
CA GLU A 84 -38.37 2.66 7.23
C GLU A 84 -39.36 3.68 7.83
N GLY A 85 -40.64 3.51 7.48
CA GLY A 85 -41.76 4.35 7.94
C GLY A 85 -42.39 3.83 9.22
#